data_AF-A0A2C4QE03-F1
#
_entry.id   AF-A0A2C4QE03-F1
#
_cell.length_a   1.000
_cell.length_b   1.000
_cell.length_c   1.000
_cell.angle_alpha   90.00
_cell.angle_beta   90.00
_cell.angle_gamma   90.00
#
_symmetry.space_group_name_H-M   'P 1'
#
loop_
_entity.id
_entity.type
_entity.pdbx_description
1 polymer ?
#
loop_
_entity_poly.entity_id
_entity_poly.type
_entity_poly.pdbx_seq_one_letter_code
_entity_poly.pdbx_strand_id
1 'polypeptide(L)'
;MVTPTMESIKTFELLGWLETCVKDIIEDRPSEAALFVQHLIVNLKNEELVIDAPRIEQIKENLMKQNTRISGNLLTTLFSIFTKKNTSPNVRDNILKLAPVVWDVSPDNKKYDIGFKLDHFGLHLDDETLSLGNRFLEKCNGVNYKSEGTRSRELNSLLDRLIEVHHSRDNFHYEVPITRQIKKYIVEESDILPSFEDKLIKTILICRIGNGNWYCDGVSPGAKPIYDEIIKLFNSKQINTLIKYMSEPEIRTQFSSEKCVFQAKKLLEIINLDLQEARTREAIEFILENIENYKTKIFTTKELKDCLKFLHN
;
A
#
# COMPACT_ATOMS: atom_id res chain seq x y z
N MET A 1 33.41 -21.81 64.64
CA MET A 1 32.32 -21.67 63.66
C MET A 1 32.56 -20.38 62.91
N VAL A 2 33.14 -20.47 61.70
CA VAL A 2 33.38 -19.30 60.85
C VAL A 2 32.15 -19.15 59.96
N THR A 3 31.41 -18.07 60.16
CA THR A 3 30.26 -17.68 59.33
C THR A 3 30.75 -17.35 57.92
N PRO A 4 30.05 -17.76 56.85
CA PRO A 4 30.45 -17.41 55.50
C PRO A 4 30.31 -15.89 55.33
N THR A 5 31.40 -15.23 54.97
CA THR A 5 31.40 -13.81 54.58
C THR A 5 30.65 -13.65 53.26
N MET A 6 29.77 -12.64 53.18
CA MET A 6 28.92 -12.30 52.02
C MET A 6 29.64 -12.23 50.66
N GLU A 7 30.96 -12.11 50.64
CA GLU A 7 31.77 -12.09 49.41
C GLU A 7 31.93 -13.47 48.75
N SER A 8 31.96 -14.57 49.52
CA SER A 8 32.15 -15.91 48.92
C SER A 8 30.89 -16.41 48.20
N ILE A 9 29.71 -15.96 48.64
CA ILE A 9 28.41 -16.33 48.07
C ILE A 9 28.20 -15.69 46.70
N LYS A 10 28.64 -14.43 46.51
CA LYS A 10 28.54 -13.73 45.22
C LYS A 10 29.41 -14.35 44.12
N THR A 11 30.59 -14.87 44.47
CA THR A 11 31.51 -15.47 43.50
C THR A 11 31.02 -16.84 43.00
N PHE A 12 30.36 -17.63 43.86
CA PHE A 12 29.79 -18.93 43.48
C PHE A 12 28.52 -18.76 42.64
N GLU A 13 27.68 -17.75 42.93
CA GLU A 13 26.55 -17.38 42.07
C GLU A 13 27.01 -16.85 40.70
N LEU A 14 28.04 -16.00 40.66
CA LEU A 14 28.63 -15.53 39.39
C LEU A 14 29.21 -16.69 38.55
N LEU A 15 29.85 -17.67 39.19
CA LEU A 15 30.30 -18.87 38.49
C LEU A 15 29.14 -19.71 37.97
N GLY A 16 28.06 -19.86 38.73
CA GLY A 16 26.85 -20.58 38.30
C GLY A 16 26.15 -19.89 37.12
N TRP A 17 26.12 -18.55 37.11
CA TRP A 17 25.60 -17.77 35.97
C TRP A 17 26.52 -17.83 34.75
N LEU A 18 27.84 -17.86 34.95
CA LEU A 18 28.81 -18.06 33.88
C LEU A 18 28.67 -19.47 33.29
N GLU A 19 28.52 -20.51 34.12
CA GLU A 19 28.30 -21.89 33.69
C GLU A 19 26.97 -22.06 32.96
N THR A 20 25.92 -21.33 33.38
CA THR A 20 24.61 -21.32 32.73
C THR A 20 24.69 -20.61 31.38
N CYS A 21 25.31 -19.43 31.30
CA CYS A 21 25.56 -18.75 30.03
C CYS A 21 26.44 -19.59 29.09
N VAL A 22 27.47 -20.25 29.62
CA VAL A 22 28.38 -21.09 28.82
C VAL A 22 27.69 -22.38 28.37
N LYS A 23 26.85 -23.02 29.19
CA LYS A 23 26.04 -24.18 28.76
C LYS A 23 24.95 -23.79 27.76
N ASP A 24 24.24 -22.70 28.00
CA ASP A 24 23.17 -22.21 27.12
C ASP A 24 23.71 -21.68 25.77
N ILE A 25 24.98 -21.24 25.72
CA ILE A 25 25.65 -20.76 24.49
C ILE A 25 26.42 -21.88 23.77
N ILE A 26 26.91 -22.92 24.47
CA ILE A 26 27.67 -24.03 23.85
C ILE A 26 26.76 -25.18 23.40
N GLU A 27 25.53 -25.28 23.90
CA GLU A 27 24.48 -26.13 23.31
C GLU A 27 23.79 -25.48 22.09
N ASP A 28 24.52 -24.64 21.34
CA ASP A 28 24.10 -24.04 20.07
C ASP A 28 24.08 -25.09 18.94
N ARG A 29 23.34 -26.18 19.17
CA ARG A 29 22.73 -26.91 18.06
C ARG A 29 21.78 -25.90 17.42
N PRO A 30 21.93 -25.57 16.13
CA PRO A 30 21.00 -24.68 15.46
C PRO A 30 19.60 -25.22 15.73
N SER A 31 18.72 -24.35 16.25
CA SER A 31 17.35 -24.74 16.56
C SER A 31 16.72 -25.41 15.34
N GLU A 32 15.79 -26.35 15.54
CA GLU A 32 15.14 -27.04 14.42
C GLU A 32 14.61 -26.06 13.35
N ALA A 33 14.19 -24.88 13.79
CA ALA A 33 13.76 -23.79 12.94
C ALA A 33 14.89 -23.12 12.13
N ALA A 34 16.07 -22.93 12.73
CA ALA A 34 17.24 -22.43 12.02
C ALA A 34 17.73 -23.43 10.96
N LEU A 35 17.72 -24.73 11.30
CA LEU A 35 18.00 -25.81 10.34
C LEU A 35 16.99 -25.82 9.20
N PHE A 36 15.69 -25.69 9.51
CA PHE A 36 14.64 -25.60 8.50
C PHE A 36 14.88 -24.44 7.54
N VAL A 37 15.15 -23.23 8.06
CA VAL A 37 15.46 -22.05 7.23
C VAL A 37 16.70 -22.26 6.38
N GLN A 38 17.76 -22.86 6.93
CA GLN A 38 18.98 -23.16 6.19
C GLN A 38 18.72 -24.15 5.04
N HIS A 39 18.02 -25.25 5.31
CA HIS A 39 17.64 -26.22 4.28
C HIS A 39 16.78 -25.58 3.19
N LEU A 40 15.84 -24.72 3.58
CA LEU A 40 14.99 -24.01 2.63
C LEU A 40 15.81 -23.10 1.71
N ILE A 41 16.73 -22.32 2.27
CA ILE A 41 17.62 -21.44 1.49
C ILE A 41 18.53 -22.23 0.54
N VAL A 42 19.07 -23.37 1.00
CA VAL A 42 19.90 -24.25 0.15
C VAL A 42 19.08 -24.79 -1.01
N ASN A 43 17.89 -25.30 -0.73
CA ASN A 43 17.02 -25.88 -1.76
C ASN A 43 16.54 -24.83 -2.78
N LEU A 44 16.25 -23.59 -2.35
CA LEU A 44 15.86 -22.51 -3.27
C LEU A 44 16.93 -22.16 -4.32
N LYS A 45 18.19 -22.48 -4.03
CA LYS A 45 19.30 -22.32 -4.99
C LYS A 45 19.39 -23.46 -6.00
N ASN A 46 18.64 -24.54 -5.82
CA ASN A 46 18.55 -25.62 -6.79
C ASN A 46 17.69 -25.18 -7.98
N GLU A 47 18.27 -25.22 -9.18
CA GLU A 47 17.60 -24.76 -10.41
C GLU A 47 16.49 -25.71 -10.89
N GLU A 48 16.49 -26.97 -10.44
CA GLU A 48 15.47 -27.97 -10.76
C GLU A 48 14.33 -28.02 -9.72
N LEU A 49 14.29 -27.07 -8.78
CA LEU A 49 13.31 -27.08 -7.69
C LEU A 49 11.88 -26.87 -8.22
N VAL A 50 11.01 -27.84 -7.92
CA VAL A 50 9.56 -27.70 -8.10
C VAL A 50 8.92 -27.38 -6.74
N ILE A 51 8.27 -26.22 -6.66
CA ILE A 51 7.46 -25.80 -5.51
C ILE A 51 6.02 -25.67 -5.96
N ASP A 52 5.17 -26.60 -5.53
CA ASP A 52 3.73 -26.60 -5.77
C ASP A 52 2.96 -25.95 -4.61
N ALA A 53 1.68 -25.62 -4.86
CA ALA A 53 0.85 -24.92 -3.88
C ALA A 53 0.71 -25.67 -2.53
N PRO A 54 0.53 -27.01 -2.48
CA PRO A 54 0.47 -27.74 -1.21
C PRO A 54 1.74 -27.60 -0.37
N ARG A 55 2.92 -27.62 -1.01
CA ARG A 55 4.19 -27.47 -0.32
C ARG A 55 4.41 -26.06 0.19
N ILE A 56 3.95 -25.04 -0.55
CA ILE A 56 3.94 -23.64 -0.09
C ILE A 56 3.11 -23.51 1.18
N GLU A 57 1.93 -24.12 1.22
CA GLU A 57 1.05 -24.05 2.40
C GLU A 57 1.66 -24.75 3.62
N GLN A 58 2.26 -25.93 3.42
CA GLN A 58 3.00 -26.61 4.49
C GLN A 58 4.16 -25.78 5.04
N ILE A 59 4.88 -25.07 4.17
CA ILE A 59 5.95 -24.15 4.60
C ILE A 59 5.36 -23.00 5.40
N LYS A 60 4.22 -22.42 4.97
CA LYS A 60 3.51 -21.37 5.70
C LYS A 60 3.13 -21.81 7.11
N GLU A 61 2.46 -22.96 7.23
CA GLU A 61 2.04 -23.52 8.52
C GLU A 61 3.22 -23.76 9.45
N ASN A 62 4.33 -24.28 8.92
CA ASN A 62 5.53 -24.48 9.70
C ASN A 62 6.13 -23.14 10.16
N LEU A 63 6.20 -22.13 9.30
CA LEU A 63 6.70 -20.80 9.67
C LEU A 63 5.83 -20.12 10.73
N MET A 64 4.50 -20.28 10.66
CA MET A 64 3.58 -19.70 11.66
C MET A 64 3.74 -20.33 13.06
N LYS A 65 4.19 -21.59 13.14
CA LYS A 65 4.48 -22.27 14.43
C LYS A 65 5.81 -21.82 15.05
N GLN A 66 6.64 -21.10 14.30
CA GLN A 66 7.95 -20.66 14.73
C GLN A 66 7.91 -19.22 15.27
N ASN A 67 8.98 -18.82 15.97
CA ASN A 67 9.15 -17.43 16.40
C ASN A 67 9.21 -16.48 15.18
N THR A 68 8.49 -15.35 15.22
CA THR A 68 8.42 -14.35 14.14
C THR A 68 9.79 -13.76 13.75
N ARG A 69 10.79 -13.85 14.63
CA ARG A 69 12.19 -13.51 14.30
C ARG A 69 12.73 -14.39 13.16
N ILE A 70 12.31 -15.65 13.09
CA ILE A 70 12.77 -16.62 12.08
C ILE A 70 12.19 -16.28 10.72
N SER A 71 10.89 -16.01 10.62
CA SER A 71 10.27 -15.55 9.38
C SER A 71 10.85 -14.23 8.91
N GLY A 72 11.05 -13.27 9.81
CA GLY A 72 11.67 -11.99 9.49
C GLY A 72 13.13 -12.09 8.99
N ASN A 73 13.92 -13.00 9.56
CA ASN A 73 15.29 -13.27 9.11
C ASN A 73 15.31 -13.96 7.75
N LEU A 74 14.42 -14.93 7.54
CA LEU A 74 14.24 -15.59 6.24
C LEU A 74 13.83 -14.56 5.18
N LEU A 75 12.85 -13.70 5.47
CA LEU A 75 12.41 -12.63 4.57
C LEU A 75 13.58 -11.75 4.13
N THR A 76 14.38 -11.30 5.10
CA THR A 76 15.56 -10.48 4.85
C THR A 76 16.57 -11.19 3.94
N THR A 77 16.76 -12.50 4.15
CA THR A 77 17.70 -13.31 3.38
C THR A 77 17.20 -13.56 1.97
N LEU A 78 15.92 -13.87 1.80
CA LEU A 78 15.28 -14.01 0.48
C LEU A 78 15.43 -12.73 -0.33
N PHE A 79 15.12 -11.57 0.28
CA PHE A 79 15.31 -10.28 -0.37
C PHE A 79 16.77 -10.06 -0.78
N SER A 80 17.72 -10.28 0.14
CA SER A 80 19.15 -10.09 -0.16
C SER A 80 19.71 -11.05 -1.20
N ILE A 81 19.19 -12.28 -1.32
CA ILE A 81 19.57 -13.18 -2.42
C ILE A 81 18.93 -12.70 -3.72
N PHE A 82 17.65 -12.32 -3.69
CA PHE A 82 16.92 -11.89 -4.88
C PHE A 82 17.56 -10.67 -5.56
N THR A 83 17.97 -9.67 -4.77
CA THR A 83 18.52 -8.41 -5.27
C THR A 83 20.01 -8.48 -5.66
N LYS A 84 20.72 -9.56 -5.33
CA LYS A 84 22.11 -9.75 -5.79
C LYS A 84 22.15 -9.89 -7.32
N LYS A 85 23.10 -9.19 -7.94
CA LYS A 85 23.27 -9.13 -9.41
C LYS A 85 23.54 -10.50 -10.03
N ASN A 86 24.33 -11.34 -9.35
CA ASN A 86 24.73 -12.67 -9.82
C ASN A 86 23.74 -13.80 -9.52
N THR A 87 22.54 -13.49 -9.01
CA THR A 87 21.51 -14.51 -8.76
C THR A 87 20.86 -14.94 -10.07
N SER A 88 20.80 -16.25 -10.34
CA SER A 88 20.24 -16.77 -11.60
C SER A 88 18.72 -16.54 -11.68
N PRO A 89 18.15 -16.42 -12.90
CA PRO A 89 16.70 -16.24 -13.07
C PRO A 89 15.85 -17.33 -12.40
N ASN A 90 16.29 -18.59 -12.45
CA ASN A 90 15.59 -19.72 -11.82
C ASN A 90 15.51 -19.56 -10.29
N VAL A 91 16.62 -19.17 -9.66
CA VAL A 91 16.64 -18.90 -8.22
C VAL A 91 15.74 -17.72 -7.86
N ARG A 92 15.72 -16.66 -8.68
CA ARG A 92 14.79 -15.53 -8.48
C ARG A 92 13.33 -15.96 -8.59
N ASP A 93 12.97 -16.79 -9.57
CA ASP A 93 11.61 -17.32 -9.71
C ASP A 93 11.19 -18.18 -8.51
N ASN A 94 12.08 -19.06 -8.05
CA ASN A 94 11.86 -19.87 -6.85
C ASN A 94 11.63 -19.00 -5.61
N ILE A 95 12.43 -17.94 -5.44
CA ILE A 95 12.23 -16.98 -4.34
C ILE A 95 10.87 -16.29 -4.46
N LEU A 96 10.45 -15.85 -5.64
CA LEU A 96 9.16 -15.15 -5.83
C LEU A 96 7.93 -16.04 -5.61
N LYS A 97 8.07 -17.37 -5.69
CA LYS A 97 7.00 -18.32 -5.30
C LYS A 97 6.80 -18.35 -3.78
N LEU A 98 7.88 -18.23 -3.01
CA LEU A 98 7.86 -18.32 -1.56
C LEU A 98 7.74 -16.97 -0.86
N ALA A 99 8.24 -15.90 -1.47
CA ALA A 99 8.34 -14.58 -0.87
C ALA A 99 7.01 -14.04 -0.32
N PRO A 100 5.84 -14.17 -1.00
CA PRO A 100 4.57 -13.68 -0.45
C PRO A 100 4.18 -14.36 0.86
N VAL A 101 4.35 -15.69 0.94
CA VAL A 101 4.03 -16.45 2.15
C VAL A 101 4.94 -16.05 3.30
N VAL A 102 6.24 -15.91 3.04
CA VAL A 102 7.21 -15.48 4.05
C VAL A 102 6.94 -14.04 4.47
N TRP A 103 6.53 -13.18 3.53
CA TRP A 103 6.15 -11.79 3.81
C TRP A 103 4.97 -11.72 4.78
N ASP A 104 3.89 -12.45 4.52
CA ASP A 104 2.67 -12.42 5.33
C ASP A 104 2.92 -12.83 6.79
N VAL A 105 3.79 -13.81 7.02
CA VAL A 105 4.12 -14.33 8.36
C VAL A 105 5.30 -13.60 9.02
N SER A 106 5.87 -12.59 8.36
CA SER A 106 6.97 -11.77 8.90
C SER A 106 6.46 -10.56 9.66
N PRO A 107 7.18 -10.11 10.71
CA PRO A 107 6.82 -8.93 11.48
C PRO A 107 7.07 -7.65 10.67
N ASP A 108 6.24 -6.62 10.90
CA ASP A 108 6.24 -5.38 10.12
C ASP A 108 7.56 -4.61 10.17
N ASN A 109 8.25 -4.62 11.31
CA ASN A 109 9.57 -4.00 11.42
C ASN A 109 10.56 -4.55 10.37
N LYS A 110 10.48 -5.84 10.02
CA LYS A 110 11.34 -6.45 8.99
C LYS A 110 10.90 -6.10 7.57
N LYS A 111 9.62 -5.85 7.35
CA LYS A 111 9.10 -5.35 6.09
C LYS A 111 9.53 -3.89 5.86
N TYR A 112 9.50 -3.05 6.90
CA TYR A 112 10.07 -1.69 6.86
C TYR A 112 11.59 -1.69 6.65
N ASP A 113 12.33 -2.61 7.27
CA ASP A 113 13.78 -2.79 7.01
C ASP A 113 14.06 -3.00 5.51
N ILE A 114 13.18 -3.70 4.78
CA ILE A 114 13.29 -3.87 3.32
C ILE A 114 13.03 -2.54 2.58
N GLY A 115 12.01 -1.79 3.00
CA GLY A 115 11.72 -0.47 2.46
C GLY A 115 12.90 0.49 2.57
N PHE A 116 13.54 0.56 3.74
CA PHE A 116 14.72 1.39 3.96
C PHE A 116 15.93 0.97 3.10
N LYS A 117 16.12 -0.34 2.88
CA LYS A 117 17.16 -0.82 1.96
C LYS A 117 16.92 -0.36 0.53
N LEU A 118 15.66 -0.31 0.09
CA LEU A 118 15.34 0.19 -1.25
C LEU A 118 15.65 1.68 -1.39
N ASP A 119 15.31 2.50 -0.39
CA ASP A 119 15.66 3.91 -0.40
C ASP A 119 17.18 4.09 -0.48
N HIS A 120 17.94 3.29 0.26
CA HIS A 120 19.40 3.28 0.19
C HIS A 120 19.90 2.96 -1.23
N PHE A 121 19.33 1.97 -1.92
CA PHE A 121 19.71 1.67 -3.32
C PHE A 121 19.44 2.86 -4.25
N GLY A 122 18.29 3.54 -4.08
CA GLY A 122 17.96 4.73 -4.86
C GLY A 122 18.92 5.89 -4.62
N LEU A 123 19.34 6.12 -3.36
CA LEU A 123 20.33 7.16 -3.03
C LEU A 123 21.70 6.89 -3.64
N HIS A 124 22.05 5.62 -3.87
CA HIS A 124 23.33 5.21 -4.46
C HIS A 124 23.26 5.03 -5.99
N LEU A 125 22.13 5.36 -6.63
CA LEU A 125 21.92 5.19 -8.07
C LEU A 125 22.15 3.75 -8.57
N ASP A 126 21.90 2.74 -7.72
CA ASP A 126 21.97 1.33 -8.12
C ASP A 126 20.62 0.88 -8.70
N ASP A 127 20.30 1.41 -9.89
CA ASP A 127 19.01 1.24 -10.55
C ASP A 127 18.62 -0.23 -10.79
N GLU A 128 19.61 -1.08 -11.06
CA GLU A 128 19.40 -2.51 -11.28
C GLU A 128 18.88 -3.19 -10.00
N THR A 129 19.57 -2.97 -8.88
CA THR A 129 19.21 -3.55 -7.58
C THR A 129 17.90 -2.95 -7.06
N LEU A 130 17.68 -1.64 -7.28
CA LEU A 130 16.43 -0.95 -6.95
C LEU A 130 15.25 -1.54 -7.74
N SER A 131 15.41 -1.77 -9.05
CA SER A 131 14.38 -2.39 -9.90
C SER A 131 14.03 -3.80 -9.43
N LEU A 132 15.04 -4.62 -9.08
CA LEU A 132 14.80 -5.94 -8.49
C LEU A 132 14.04 -5.82 -7.16
N GLY A 133 14.48 -4.97 -6.24
CA GLY A 133 13.80 -4.85 -4.96
C GLY A 133 12.36 -4.34 -5.08
N ASN A 134 12.09 -3.45 -6.03
CA ASN A 134 10.72 -3.03 -6.35
C ASN A 134 9.87 -4.21 -6.83
N ARG A 135 10.38 -5.04 -7.76
CA ARG A 135 9.69 -6.25 -8.22
C ARG A 135 9.41 -7.24 -7.07
N PHE A 136 10.33 -7.36 -6.12
CA PHE A 136 10.13 -8.19 -4.94
C PHE A 136 8.97 -7.66 -4.09
N LEU A 137 8.95 -6.35 -3.79
CA LEU A 137 7.84 -5.74 -3.04
C LEU A 137 6.51 -5.86 -3.78
N GLU A 138 6.48 -5.63 -5.09
CA GLU A 138 5.25 -5.78 -5.89
C GLU A 138 4.70 -7.21 -5.80
N LYS A 139 5.57 -8.22 -5.85
CA LYS A 139 5.15 -9.62 -5.72
C LYS A 139 4.54 -9.94 -4.36
N CYS A 140 5.02 -9.26 -3.31
CA CYS A 140 4.56 -9.44 -1.93
C CYS A 140 3.44 -8.46 -1.51
N ASN A 141 2.91 -7.63 -2.43
CA ASN A 141 2.02 -6.51 -2.10
C ASN A 141 2.60 -5.58 -1.00
N GLY A 142 3.92 -5.45 -0.95
CA GLY A 142 4.66 -4.77 0.12
C GLY A 142 4.96 -3.29 -0.15
N VAL A 143 4.33 -2.68 -1.14
CA VAL A 143 4.65 -1.30 -1.59
C VAL A 143 4.43 -0.27 -0.48
N ASN A 144 3.47 -0.50 0.42
CA ASN A 144 3.20 0.39 1.56
C ASN A 144 4.28 0.40 2.65
N TYR A 145 5.25 -0.52 2.59
CA TYR A 145 6.37 -0.57 3.52
C TYR A 145 7.60 0.22 3.05
N LYS A 146 7.54 0.83 1.86
CA LYS A 146 8.50 1.87 1.47
C LYS A 146 8.38 3.09 2.38
N SER A 147 9.43 3.91 2.47
CA SER A 147 9.32 5.18 3.21
C SER A 147 8.23 6.08 2.65
N GLU A 148 7.64 6.88 3.53
CA GLU A 148 6.64 7.88 3.17
C GLU A 148 7.15 8.81 2.06
N GLY A 149 8.40 9.26 2.12
CA GLY A 149 8.98 10.13 1.09
C GLY A 149 9.01 9.47 -0.30
N THR A 150 9.38 8.19 -0.37
CA THR A 150 9.39 7.44 -1.62
C THR A 150 7.98 7.15 -2.12
N ARG A 151 7.06 6.70 -1.23
CA ARG A 151 5.64 6.50 -1.58
C ARG A 151 5.04 7.78 -2.15
N SER A 152 5.27 8.91 -1.49
CA SER A 152 4.76 10.22 -1.91
C SER A 152 5.27 10.63 -3.27
N ARG A 153 6.57 10.46 -3.54
CA ARG A 153 7.17 10.81 -4.84
C ARG A 153 6.63 9.94 -5.97
N GLU A 154 6.63 8.63 -5.78
CA GLU A 154 6.16 7.67 -6.80
C GLU A 154 4.67 7.87 -7.09
N LEU A 155 3.85 8.01 -6.05
CA LEU A 155 2.41 8.19 -6.22
C LEU A 155 2.07 9.54 -6.84
N ASN A 156 2.75 10.62 -6.45
CA ASN A 156 2.56 11.93 -7.10
C ASN A 156 2.87 11.87 -8.60
N SER A 157 3.94 11.16 -8.99
CA SER A 157 4.28 10.95 -10.40
C SER A 157 3.22 10.13 -11.14
N LEU A 158 2.65 9.11 -10.50
CA LEU A 158 1.54 8.34 -11.08
C LEU A 158 0.27 9.21 -11.25
N LEU A 159 -0.02 10.09 -10.30
CA LEU A 159 -1.16 11.02 -10.38
C LEU A 159 -0.97 12.05 -11.50
N ASP A 160 0.25 12.61 -11.66
CA ASP A 160 0.57 13.50 -12.78
C ASP A 160 0.36 12.80 -14.13
N ARG A 161 0.89 11.59 -14.26
CA ARG A 161 0.71 10.80 -15.49
C ARG A 161 -0.76 10.46 -15.73
N LEU A 162 -1.53 10.19 -14.69
CA LEU A 162 -2.95 9.87 -14.81
C LEU A 162 -3.72 11.06 -15.38
N ILE A 163 -3.50 12.27 -14.85
CA ILE A 163 -4.20 13.47 -15.33
C ILE A 163 -3.76 13.86 -16.75
N GLU A 164 -2.48 13.73 -17.08
CA GLU A 164 -1.98 13.94 -18.44
C GLU A 164 -2.65 12.99 -19.44
N VAL A 165 -2.72 11.70 -19.10
CA VAL A 165 -3.38 10.69 -19.92
C VAL A 165 -4.87 10.94 -20.01
N HIS A 166 -5.53 11.39 -18.94
CA HIS A 166 -6.96 11.68 -18.92
C HIS A 166 -7.36 12.69 -20.01
N HIS A 167 -6.51 13.69 -20.25
CA HIS A 167 -6.71 14.71 -21.27
C HIS A 167 -6.19 14.33 -22.67
N SER A 168 -5.61 13.13 -22.82
CA SER A 168 -5.13 12.62 -24.11
C SER A 168 -6.24 11.96 -24.94
N ARG A 169 -5.97 11.74 -26.24
CA ARG A 169 -6.96 11.22 -27.20
C ARG A 169 -7.41 9.78 -26.92
N ASP A 170 -6.53 8.94 -26.38
CA ASP A 170 -6.77 7.51 -26.10
C ASP A 170 -6.81 7.24 -24.59
N ASN A 171 -7.29 8.22 -23.83
CA ASN A 171 -7.28 8.21 -22.37
C ASN A 171 -7.83 6.91 -21.76
N PHE A 172 -8.94 6.39 -22.26
CA PHE A 172 -9.59 5.24 -21.64
C PHE A 172 -8.73 3.97 -21.62
N HIS A 173 -7.87 3.77 -22.61
CA HIS A 173 -6.96 2.62 -22.63
C HIS A 173 -5.79 2.80 -21.67
N TYR A 174 -5.22 4.01 -21.63
CA TYR A 174 -4.00 4.31 -20.90
C TYR A 174 -4.23 4.66 -19.42
N GLU A 175 -5.45 5.07 -19.03
CA GLU A 175 -5.80 5.30 -17.62
C GLU A 175 -5.72 4.00 -16.80
N VAL A 176 -6.27 2.91 -17.33
CA VAL A 176 -6.39 1.61 -16.63
C VAL A 176 -5.06 1.12 -16.03
N PRO A 177 -3.95 1.01 -16.79
CA PRO A 177 -2.68 0.54 -16.22
C PRO A 177 -2.11 1.48 -15.16
N ILE A 178 -2.36 2.79 -15.24
CA ILE A 178 -1.89 3.77 -14.26
C ILE A 178 -2.73 3.70 -12.99
N THR A 179 -4.05 3.65 -13.11
CA THR A 179 -4.95 3.54 -11.96
C THR A 179 -4.74 2.23 -11.19
N ARG A 180 -4.44 1.12 -11.89
CA ARG A 180 -4.03 -0.13 -11.24
C ARG A 180 -2.75 0.01 -10.43
N GLN A 181 -1.78 0.80 -10.91
CA GLN A 181 -0.55 1.07 -10.15
C GLN A 181 -0.85 1.91 -8.91
N ILE A 182 -1.67 2.96 -9.04
CA ILE A 182 -2.12 3.80 -7.92
C ILE A 182 -2.81 2.94 -6.84
N LYS A 183 -3.69 2.02 -7.24
CA LYS A 183 -4.42 1.15 -6.30
C LYS A 183 -3.49 0.26 -5.45
N LYS A 184 -2.30 -0.10 -5.95
CA LYS A 184 -1.30 -0.86 -5.16
C LYS A 184 -0.78 -0.08 -3.95
N TYR A 185 -0.86 1.25 -3.95
CA TYR A 185 -0.46 2.12 -2.83
C TYR A 185 -1.61 2.44 -1.88
N ILE A 186 -2.85 2.15 -2.27
CA ILE A 186 -4.07 2.55 -1.54
C ILE A 186 -4.95 1.32 -1.39
N VAL A 187 -4.59 0.46 -0.44
CA VAL A 187 -5.34 -0.75 -0.13
C VAL A 187 -6.40 -0.44 0.92
N GLU A 188 -6.03 0.33 1.93
CA GLU A 188 -6.87 0.73 3.07
C GLU A 188 -6.88 2.25 3.26
N GLU A 189 -7.77 2.75 4.13
CA GLU A 189 -7.88 4.19 4.42
C GLU A 189 -6.56 4.79 4.93
N SER A 190 -5.88 4.11 5.86
CA SER A 190 -4.63 4.57 6.47
C SER A 190 -3.46 4.70 5.52
N ASP A 191 -3.58 4.14 4.31
CA ASP A 191 -2.54 4.26 3.29
C ASP A 191 -2.50 5.64 2.63
N ILE A 192 -3.57 6.43 2.73
CA ILE A 192 -3.66 7.76 2.16
C ILE A 192 -2.89 8.73 3.05
N LEU A 193 -1.71 9.16 2.59
CA LEU A 193 -0.84 10.05 3.36
C LEU A 193 -1.19 11.52 3.12
N PRO A 194 -1.03 12.40 4.14
CA PRO A 194 -1.29 13.83 3.99
C PRO A 194 -0.48 14.49 2.87
N SER A 195 0.69 13.95 2.54
CA SER A 195 1.61 14.48 1.53
C SER A 195 1.06 14.44 0.10
N PHE A 196 0.12 13.54 -0.21
CA PHE A 196 -0.49 13.39 -1.53
C PHE A 196 -2.01 13.31 -1.51
N GLU A 197 -2.65 13.31 -0.33
CA GLU A 197 -4.10 13.22 -0.13
C GLU A 197 -4.87 14.17 -1.05
N ASP A 198 -4.50 15.45 -1.01
CA ASP A 198 -5.18 16.51 -1.74
C ASP A 198 -5.17 16.29 -3.27
N LYS A 199 -3.99 15.98 -3.81
CA LYS A 199 -3.79 15.68 -5.23
C LYS A 199 -4.50 14.40 -5.63
N LEU A 200 -4.48 13.37 -4.78
CA LEU A 200 -5.18 12.12 -5.00
C LEU A 200 -6.68 12.37 -5.15
N ILE A 201 -7.30 13.06 -4.19
CA ILE A 201 -8.73 13.35 -4.19
C ILE A 201 -9.11 14.10 -5.46
N LYS A 202 -8.39 15.20 -5.78
CA LYS A 202 -8.67 16.01 -6.97
C LYS A 202 -8.52 15.21 -8.28
N THR A 203 -7.44 14.45 -8.42
CA THR A 203 -7.15 13.69 -9.64
C THR A 203 -8.18 12.58 -9.86
N ILE A 204 -8.49 11.81 -8.80
CA ILE A 204 -9.47 10.72 -8.87
C ILE A 204 -10.87 11.27 -9.15
N LEU A 205 -11.24 12.40 -8.53
CA LEU A 205 -12.50 13.08 -8.81
C LEU A 205 -12.63 13.47 -10.29
N ILE A 206 -11.63 14.15 -10.86
CA ILE A 206 -11.64 14.56 -12.27
C ILE A 206 -11.78 13.33 -13.18
N CYS A 207 -10.93 12.31 -12.99
CA CYS A 207 -10.95 11.13 -13.83
C CYS A 207 -12.27 10.34 -13.72
N ARG A 208 -12.88 10.34 -12.53
CA ARG A 208 -14.13 9.61 -12.28
C ARG A 208 -15.39 10.34 -12.76
N ILE A 209 -15.39 11.67 -12.77
CA ILE A 209 -16.43 12.47 -13.44
C ILE A 209 -16.32 12.27 -14.96
N GLY A 210 -15.09 12.15 -15.45
CA GLY A 210 -14.82 11.90 -16.86
C GLY A 210 -14.80 13.18 -17.70
N ASN A 211 -14.56 13.01 -19.00
CA ASN A 211 -14.41 14.12 -19.94
C ASN A 211 -15.69 14.48 -20.71
N GLY A 212 -16.82 13.84 -20.37
CA GLY A 212 -18.11 14.10 -21.00
C GLY A 212 -18.29 13.54 -22.41
N ASN A 213 -17.36 12.70 -22.88
CA ASN A 213 -17.48 12.00 -24.16
C ASN A 213 -18.69 11.06 -24.19
N TRP A 214 -19.21 10.79 -25.39
CA TRP A 214 -20.37 9.91 -25.58
C TRP A 214 -20.05 8.44 -25.27
N TYR A 215 -18.82 7.99 -25.55
CA TYR A 215 -18.40 6.62 -25.32
C TYR A 215 -18.25 6.34 -23.82
N CYS A 216 -18.86 5.24 -23.35
CA CYS A 216 -18.89 4.83 -21.94
C CYS A 216 -19.26 5.96 -20.95
N ASP A 217 -20.10 6.89 -21.39
CA ASP A 217 -20.51 8.07 -20.60
C ASP A 217 -19.31 8.89 -20.07
N GLY A 218 -18.23 8.96 -20.86
CA GLY A 218 -17.09 9.85 -20.62
C GLY A 218 -16.03 9.33 -19.65
N VAL A 219 -16.15 8.09 -19.16
CA VAL A 219 -15.23 7.49 -18.17
C VAL A 219 -14.71 6.15 -18.69
N SER A 220 -13.43 5.86 -18.42
CA SER A 220 -12.85 4.56 -18.76
C SER A 220 -13.58 3.43 -18.03
N PRO A 221 -14.18 2.44 -18.75
CA PRO A 221 -14.90 1.35 -18.11
C PRO A 221 -13.99 0.45 -17.27
N GLY A 222 -12.70 0.36 -17.62
CA GLY A 222 -11.72 -0.43 -16.87
C GLY A 222 -11.16 0.28 -15.64
N ALA A 223 -11.11 1.62 -15.65
CA ALA A 223 -10.59 2.40 -14.51
C ALA A 223 -11.70 2.76 -13.52
N LYS A 224 -12.96 2.91 -13.99
CA LYS A 224 -14.12 3.26 -13.18
C LYS A 224 -14.28 2.43 -11.89
N PRO A 225 -14.23 1.08 -11.91
CA PRO A 225 -14.33 0.28 -10.68
C PRO A 225 -13.22 0.60 -9.68
N ILE A 226 -12.02 0.90 -10.17
CA ILE A 226 -10.86 1.19 -9.32
C ILE A 226 -11.00 2.58 -8.67
N TYR A 227 -11.48 3.57 -9.42
CA TYR A 227 -11.83 4.87 -8.85
C TYR A 227 -12.92 4.74 -7.78
N ASP A 228 -13.96 3.95 -8.03
CA ASP A 228 -15.04 3.71 -7.07
C ASP A 228 -14.50 3.02 -5.80
N GLU A 229 -13.58 2.06 -5.92
CA GLU A 229 -12.91 1.43 -4.78
C GLU A 229 -12.06 2.43 -3.98
N ILE A 230 -11.33 3.33 -4.64
CA ILE A 230 -10.51 4.35 -3.95
C ILE A 230 -11.42 5.34 -3.22
N ILE A 231 -12.49 5.83 -3.85
CA ILE A 231 -13.40 6.81 -3.23
C ILE A 231 -14.12 6.20 -2.02
N LYS A 232 -14.44 4.90 -2.05
CA LYS A 232 -15.04 4.20 -0.90
C LYS A 232 -14.13 4.13 0.32
N LEU A 233 -12.81 4.30 0.15
CA LEU A 233 -11.85 4.36 1.25
C LEU A 233 -11.71 5.77 1.85
N PHE A 234 -12.31 6.78 1.23
CA PHE A 234 -12.22 8.15 1.74
C PHE A 234 -13.02 8.33 3.03
N ASN A 235 -12.39 8.92 4.03
CA ASN A 235 -13.07 9.33 5.26
C ASN A 235 -13.83 10.65 5.09
N SER A 236 -14.58 11.01 6.12
CA SER A 236 -15.49 12.17 6.07
C SER A 236 -14.77 13.49 5.76
N LYS A 237 -13.55 13.68 6.23
CA LYS A 237 -12.70 14.83 5.89
C LYS A 237 -12.33 14.83 4.41
N GLN A 238 -11.90 13.69 3.88
CA GLN A 238 -11.51 13.55 2.47
C GLN A 238 -12.73 13.71 1.54
N ILE A 239 -13.91 13.25 1.96
CA ILE A 239 -15.18 13.50 1.27
C ILE A 239 -15.53 15.00 1.28
N ASN A 240 -15.33 15.71 2.41
CA ASN A 240 -15.52 17.16 2.46
C ASN A 240 -14.62 17.88 1.45
N THR A 241 -13.35 17.49 1.38
CA THR A 241 -12.40 18.01 0.39
C THR A 241 -12.85 17.71 -1.04
N LEU A 242 -13.35 16.51 -1.31
CA LEU A 242 -13.90 16.13 -2.62
C LEU A 242 -15.07 17.05 -3.04
N ILE A 243 -16.03 17.30 -2.14
CA ILE A 243 -17.19 18.16 -2.43
C ILE A 243 -16.74 19.61 -2.66
N LYS A 244 -15.75 20.09 -1.88
CA LYS A 244 -15.15 21.41 -2.12
C LYS A 244 -14.52 21.49 -3.51
N TYR A 245 -13.82 20.44 -3.95
CA TYR A 245 -13.27 20.37 -5.30
C TYR A 245 -14.32 20.42 -6.39
N MET A 246 -15.47 19.77 -6.22
CA MET A 246 -16.58 19.88 -7.19
C MET A 246 -17.05 21.34 -7.38
N SER A 247 -16.88 22.19 -6.36
CA SER A 247 -17.27 23.60 -6.41
C SER A 247 -16.26 24.50 -7.12
N GLU A 248 -15.02 24.03 -7.30
CA GLU A 248 -13.96 24.79 -7.96
C GLU A 248 -14.28 25.03 -9.44
N PRO A 249 -13.92 26.20 -10.01
CA PRO A 249 -14.23 26.53 -11.40
C PRO A 249 -13.78 25.47 -12.41
N GLU A 250 -12.61 24.87 -12.18
CA GLU A 250 -12.01 23.84 -13.06
C GLU A 250 -12.93 22.62 -13.23
N ILE A 251 -13.44 22.07 -12.14
CA ILE A 251 -14.32 20.89 -12.16
C ILE A 251 -15.77 21.32 -12.43
N ARG A 252 -16.21 22.43 -11.83
CA ARG A 252 -17.57 22.95 -11.96
C ARG A 252 -18.01 23.14 -13.40
N THR A 253 -17.10 23.58 -14.27
CA THR A 253 -17.41 23.79 -15.70
C THR A 253 -17.75 22.50 -16.43
N GLN A 254 -17.22 21.35 -15.98
CA GLN A 254 -17.49 20.03 -16.57
C GLN A 254 -18.96 19.62 -16.43
N PHE A 255 -19.65 20.08 -15.37
CA PHE A 255 -21.08 19.82 -15.16
C PHE A 255 -22.00 20.54 -16.15
N SER A 256 -21.45 21.26 -17.13
CA SER A 256 -22.21 21.71 -18.31
C SER A 256 -22.64 20.52 -19.17
N SER A 257 -21.85 19.44 -19.17
CA SER A 257 -22.16 18.18 -19.86
C SER A 257 -23.09 17.31 -19.02
N GLU A 258 -24.15 16.81 -19.65
CA GLU A 258 -25.12 15.90 -19.02
C GLU A 258 -24.47 14.57 -18.60
N LYS A 259 -23.44 14.13 -19.33
CA LYS A 259 -22.69 12.92 -19.00
C LYS A 259 -21.86 13.10 -17.73
N CYS A 260 -21.17 14.23 -17.58
CA CYS A 260 -20.43 14.55 -16.36
C CYS A 260 -21.37 14.68 -15.16
N VAL A 261 -22.55 15.28 -15.33
CA VAL A 261 -23.59 15.33 -14.29
C VAL A 261 -24.05 13.94 -13.88
N PHE A 262 -24.34 13.07 -14.86
CA PHE A 262 -24.71 11.68 -14.59
C PHE A 262 -23.61 10.92 -13.83
N GLN A 263 -22.34 11.07 -14.23
CA GLN A 263 -21.22 10.42 -13.55
C GLN A 263 -21.00 10.97 -12.14
N ALA A 264 -21.15 12.28 -11.94
CA ALA A 264 -21.06 12.91 -10.63
C ALA A 264 -22.15 12.40 -9.68
N LYS A 265 -23.38 12.27 -10.16
CA LYS A 265 -24.48 11.65 -9.40
C LYS A 265 -24.14 10.21 -9.02
N LYS A 266 -23.68 9.42 -9.99
CA LYS A 266 -23.25 8.03 -9.75
C LYS A 266 -22.09 7.93 -8.78
N LEU A 267 -21.15 8.88 -8.78
CA LEU A 267 -20.06 8.97 -7.81
C LEU A 267 -20.63 9.24 -6.42
N LEU A 268 -21.48 10.25 -6.26
CA LEU A 268 -22.04 10.61 -4.95
C LEU A 268 -22.90 9.49 -4.35
N GLU A 269 -23.60 8.72 -5.19
CA GLU A 269 -24.37 7.53 -4.78
C GLU A 269 -23.51 6.39 -4.20
N ILE A 270 -22.20 6.32 -4.49
CA ILE A 270 -21.33 5.28 -3.90
C ILE A 270 -20.85 5.64 -2.49
N ILE A 271 -20.94 6.91 -2.11
CA ILE A 271 -20.47 7.40 -0.81
C ILE A 271 -21.48 6.94 0.24
N ASN A 272 -21.00 6.27 1.28
CA ASN A 272 -21.86 5.86 2.39
C ASN A 272 -22.20 7.08 3.26
N LEU A 273 -23.41 7.62 3.08
CA LEU A 273 -23.92 8.80 3.79
C LEU A 273 -24.08 8.61 5.30
N ASP A 274 -24.24 7.37 5.78
CA ASP A 274 -24.38 7.06 7.19
C ASP A 274 -23.08 7.32 7.97
N LEU A 275 -21.94 7.20 7.30
CA LEU A 275 -20.61 7.46 7.87
C LEU A 275 -20.23 8.96 7.82
N GLN A 276 -21.02 9.79 7.14
CA GLN A 276 -20.73 11.20 6.96
C GLN A 276 -21.32 12.06 8.07
N GLU A 277 -20.67 13.20 8.34
CA GLU A 277 -21.20 14.23 9.22
C GLU A 277 -22.51 14.82 8.66
N ALA A 278 -23.38 15.33 9.54
CA ALA A 278 -24.70 15.83 9.15
C ALA A 278 -24.64 16.89 8.03
N ARG A 279 -23.66 17.80 8.08
CA ARG A 279 -23.48 18.85 7.06
C ARG A 279 -22.95 18.31 5.74
N THR A 280 -22.05 17.34 5.78
CA THR A 280 -21.56 16.63 4.59
C THR A 280 -22.69 15.89 3.91
N ARG A 281 -23.52 15.19 4.68
CA ARG A 281 -24.71 14.49 4.20
C ARG A 281 -25.69 15.45 3.54
N GLU A 282 -26.06 16.53 4.23
CA GLU A 282 -26.95 17.57 3.70
C GLU A 282 -26.43 18.16 2.37
N ALA A 283 -25.12 18.42 2.28
CA ALA A 283 -24.50 18.90 1.04
C ALA A 283 -24.60 17.87 -0.09
N ILE A 284 -24.32 16.59 0.17
CA ILE A 284 -24.41 15.53 -0.85
C ILE A 284 -25.86 15.32 -1.29
N GLU A 285 -26.80 15.23 -0.37
CA GLU A 285 -28.24 15.08 -0.66
C GLU A 285 -28.74 16.25 -1.50
N PHE A 286 -28.42 17.48 -1.12
CA PHE A 286 -28.76 18.67 -1.89
C PHE A 286 -28.20 18.60 -3.31
N ILE A 287 -26.96 18.14 -3.48
CA ILE A 287 -26.36 17.96 -4.80
C ILE A 287 -27.10 16.89 -5.60
N LEU A 288 -27.35 15.72 -5.01
CA LEU A 288 -28.02 14.60 -5.69
C LEU A 288 -29.42 14.96 -6.20
N GLU A 289 -30.18 15.74 -5.44
CA GLU A 289 -31.53 16.16 -5.81
C GLU A 289 -31.56 17.23 -6.91
N ASN A 290 -30.54 18.09 -6.97
CA ASN A 290 -30.59 19.33 -7.75
C ASN A 290 -29.61 19.40 -8.93
N ILE A 291 -28.59 18.54 -8.99
CA ILE A 291 -27.50 18.66 -9.98
C ILE A 291 -27.98 18.51 -11.43
N GLU A 292 -29.02 17.71 -11.70
CA GLU A 292 -29.60 17.55 -13.04
C GLU A 292 -30.27 18.84 -13.55
N ASN A 293 -30.96 19.55 -12.65
CA ASN A 293 -31.71 20.76 -12.99
C ASN A 293 -30.82 21.99 -13.04
N TYR A 294 -29.95 22.15 -12.04
CA TYR A 294 -29.11 23.35 -11.90
C TYR A 294 -27.78 23.23 -12.64
N LYS A 295 -27.31 22.01 -12.96
CA LYS A 295 -26.02 21.75 -13.60
C LYS A 295 -24.90 22.52 -12.90
N THR A 296 -24.16 23.36 -13.62
CA THR A 296 -23.07 24.18 -13.07
C THR A 296 -23.51 25.19 -12.01
N LYS A 297 -24.77 25.64 -12.04
CA LYS A 297 -25.28 26.71 -11.15
C LYS A 297 -25.47 26.23 -9.71
N ILE A 298 -25.56 24.93 -9.46
CA ILE A 298 -25.79 24.38 -8.12
C ILE A 298 -24.73 24.85 -7.12
N PHE A 299 -23.45 24.84 -7.53
CA PHE A 299 -22.31 25.28 -6.73
C PHE A 299 -22.25 26.80 -6.49
N THR A 300 -23.16 27.56 -7.10
CA THR A 300 -23.29 29.01 -6.88
C THR A 300 -24.46 29.38 -5.98
N THR A 301 -25.36 28.44 -5.70
CA THR A 301 -26.53 28.61 -4.82
C THR A 301 -26.10 28.98 -3.40
N LYS A 302 -26.96 29.72 -2.70
CA LYS A 302 -26.65 30.19 -1.35
C LYS A 302 -26.66 29.01 -0.38
N GLU A 303 -27.62 28.12 -0.56
CA GLU A 303 -27.87 26.90 0.21
C GLU A 303 -26.63 25.99 0.23
N LEU A 304 -26.09 25.65 -0.95
CA LEU A 304 -24.90 24.82 -1.03
C LEU A 304 -23.67 25.57 -0.51
N LYS A 305 -23.50 26.85 -0.84
CA LYS A 305 -22.38 27.66 -0.31
C LYS A 305 -22.39 27.72 1.22
N ASP A 306 -23.56 27.81 1.83
CA ASP A 306 -23.69 27.83 3.28
C ASP A 306 -23.31 26.47 3.86
N CYS A 307 -23.73 25.34 3.25
CA CYS A 307 -23.27 24.01 3.65
C CYS A 307 -21.74 23.87 3.57
N LEU A 308 -21.13 24.30 2.47
CA LEU A 308 -19.70 24.18 2.22
C LEU A 308 -18.83 24.96 3.21
N LYS A 309 -19.31 26.11 3.73
CA LYS A 309 -18.58 26.92 4.72
C LYS A 309 -18.35 26.19 6.05
N PHE A 310 -19.26 25.28 6.39
CA PHE A 310 -19.22 24.53 7.65
C PHE A 310 -18.60 23.15 7.51
N LEU A 311 -18.13 22.78 6.32
CA LEU A 311 -17.38 21.53 6.14
C LEU A 311 -15.98 21.70 6.74
N HIS A 312 -15.71 20.94 7.79
CA HIS A 312 -14.38 20.90 8.39
C HIS A 312 -13.40 20.15 7.49
N ASN A 313 -12.19 20.70 7.38
CA ASN A 313 -11.01 19.98 6.90
C ASN A 313 -10.36 19.25 8.07
#